data_AF-A0A0K0JB16-F1
#
_entry.id   AF-A0A0K0JB16-F1
#
_cell.length_a   1.000
_cell.length_b   1.000
_cell.length_c   1.000
_cell.angle_alpha   90.00
_cell.angle_beta   90.00
_cell.angle_gamma   90.00
#
_symmetry.space_group_name_H-M   'P 1'
#
loop_
_entity.id
_entity.type
_entity.pdbx_description
1 polymer ?
#
loop_
_entity_poly.entity_id
_entity_poly.type
_entity_poly.pdbx_seq_one_letter_code
_entity_poly.pdbx_strand_id
1 'polypeptide(L)'
;MTRITSISTNIILGFIYSWEITLLGFIFILLCFSIQIELEFELLTYCYKCTGNRRIPKNAKLLKSCKDSVLRAVNFSIVQTFGFALKALCYALTAFICYHQYKHQTQAFMSVITLFTASQEIVQLPNLIGKLYKSWQAVHQIFACMNNKSCRSYMPSISKSIRLEY
;
A
#
# COMPACT_ATOMS: atom_id res chain seq x y z
N MET A 1 -15.30 -1.27 -5.44
CA MET A 1 -15.49 -0.86 -6.86
C MET A 1 -15.46 0.65 -7.03
N THR A 2 -16.14 1.43 -6.19
CA THR A 2 -16.25 2.91 -6.31
C THR A 2 -14.93 3.67 -6.43
N ARG A 3 -13.87 3.26 -5.71
CA ARG A 3 -12.55 3.92 -5.78
C ARG A 3 -11.83 3.73 -7.10
N ILE A 4 -11.82 2.51 -7.65
CA ILE A 4 -11.17 2.22 -8.93
C ILE A 4 -11.89 2.96 -10.05
N THR A 5 -13.23 2.98 -10.03
CA THR A 5 -14.00 3.80 -10.97
C THR A 5 -13.71 5.29 -10.82
N SER A 6 -13.56 5.81 -9.59
CA SER A 6 -13.19 7.21 -9.36
C SER A 6 -11.81 7.54 -9.95
N ILE A 7 -10.81 6.67 -9.74
CA ILE A 7 -9.47 6.83 -10.31
C ILE A 7 -9.56 6.90 -11.85
N SER A 8 -10.21 5.90 -12.46
CA SER A 8 -10.33 5.83 -13.92
C SER A 8 -11.05 7.04 -14.50
N THR A 9 -12.18 7.44 -13.92
CA THR A 9 -12.95 8.60 -14.38
C THR A 9 -12.15 9.88 -14.27
N ASN A 10 -11.44 10.10 -13.16
CA ASN A 10 -10.64 11.30 -12.96
C ASN A 10 -9.44 11.38 -13.92
N ILE A 11 -8.80 10.25 -14.24
CA ILE A 11 -7.73 10.20 -15.24
C ILE A 11 -8.29 10.53 -16.62
N ILE A 12 -9.42 9.92 -17.02
CA ILE A 12 -10.06 10.18 -18.31
C ILE A 12 -10.45 11.66 -18.45
N LEU A 13 -11.10 12.23 -17.42
CA LEU A 13 -11.44 13.65 -17.39
C LEU A 13 -10.19 14.53 -17.47
N GLY A 14 -9.11 14.16 -16.78
CA GLY A 14 -7.82 14.84 -16.88
C GLY A 14 -7.33 14.92 -18.32
N PHE A 15 -7.31 13.80 -19.04
CA PHE A 15 -6.89 13.75 -20.44
C PHE A 15 -7.79 14.58 -21.37
N ILE A 16 -9.11 14.58 -21.13
CA ILE A 16 -10.07 15.40 -21.89
C ILE A 16 -9.77 16.90 -21.71
N TYR A 17 -9.48 17.33 -20.49
CA TYR A 17 -9.21 18.75 -20.22
C TYR A 17 -7.80 19.18 -20.66
N SER A 18 -6.77 18.41 -20.31
CA SER A 18 -5.41 18.68 -20.72
C SER A 18 -4.52 17.43 -20.67
N TRP A 19 -4.22 16.88 -21.84
CA TRP A 19 -3.39 15.69 -21.96
C TRP A 19 -1.93 15.91 -21.52
N GLU A 20 -1.36 17.10 -21.71
CA GLU A 20 0.03 17.42 -21.36
C GLU A 20 0.24 17.39 -19.85
N ILE A 21 -0.66 18.06 -19.11
CA ILE A 21 -0.65 18.09 -17.64
C ILE A 21 -0.91 16.70 -17.08
N THR A 22 -1.91 16.01 -17.65
CA THR A 22 -2.31 14.69 -17.18
C THR A 22 -1.23 13.65 -17.43
N LEU A 23 -0.56 13.68 -18.58
CA LEU A 23 0.52 12.75 -18.90
C LEU A 23 1.71 12.92 -17.96
N LEU A 24 2.17 14.17 -17.76
CA LEU A 24 3.28 14.46 -16.84
C LEU A 24 2.95 13.99 -15.42
N GLY A 25 1.74 14.31 -14.95
CA GLY A 25 1.30 13.92 -13.63
C GLY A 25 1.12 12.41 -13.48
N PHE A 26 0.61 11.73 -14.50
CA PHE A 26 0.43 10.29 -14.51
C PHE A 26 1.77 9.55 -14.41
N ILE A 27 2.81 9.99 -15.14
CA ILE A 27 4.16 9.44 -15.01
C ILE A 27 4.67 9.55 -13.57
N PHE A 28 4.49 10.72 -12.96
CA PHE A 28 4.93 10.96 -11.59
C PHE A 28 4.17 10.11 -10.55
N ILE A 29 2.86 9.91 -10.77
CA ILE A 29 2.02 9.03 -9.96
C ILE A 29 2.51 7.58 -10.06
N LEU A 30 2.82 7.09 -11.27
CA LEU A 30 3.34 5.73 -11.47
C LEU A 30 4.67 5.52 -10.74
N LEU A 31 5.60 6.46 -10.86
CA LEU A 31 6.88 6.40 -10.13
C LEU A 31 6.67 6.33 -8.61
N CYS A 32 5.81 7.18 -8.07
CA CYS A 32 5.48 7.18 -6.65
C CYS A 32 4.83 5.85 -6.21
N PHE A 33 3.93 5.31 -7.04
CA PHE A 33 3.24 4.06 -6.75
C PHE A 33 4.19 2.85 -6.76
N SER A 34 5.14 2.79 -7.70
CA SER A 34 6.17 1.74 -7.74
C SER A 34 7.01 1.71 -6.47
N ILE A 35 7.50 2.87 -6.02
CA ILE A 35 8.30 3.00 -4.78
C ILE A 35 7.47 2.56 -3.56
N GLN A 36 6.20 2.97 -3.48
CA GLN A 36 5.31 2.57 -2.38
C GLN A 36 5.07 1.06 -2.34
N ILE A 37 4.88 0.43 -3.50
CA ILE A 37 4.70 -1.02 -3.60
C ILE A 37 5.94 -1.74 -3.08
N GLU A 38 7.13 -1.32 -3.52
CA GLU A 38 8.39 -1.94 -3.12
C GLU A 38 8.61 -1.87 -1.60
N LEU A 39 8.38 -0.70 -1.00
CA LEU A 39 8.45 -0.50 0.45
C LEU A 39 7.43 -1.35 1.23
N GLU A 40 6.19 -1.46 0.74
CA GLU A 40 5.16 -2.31 1.38
C GLU A 40 5.53 -3.80 1.29
N PHE A 41 6.11 -4.27 0.18
CA PHE A 41 6.60 -5.64 0.07
C PHE A 41 7.80 -5.92 0.97
N GLU A 42 8.70 -4.96 1.15
CA GLU A 42 9.82 -5.09 2.09
C GLU A 42 9.31 -5.21 3.53
N LEU A 43 8.34 -4.38 3.93
CA LEU A 43 7.68 -4.44 5.23
C LEU A 43 7.00 -5.78 5.47
N LEU A 44 6.30 -6.33 4.46
CA LEU A 44 5.64 -7.63 4.54
C LEU A 44 6.65 -8.77 4.71
N THR A 45 7.72 -8.77 3.91
CA THR A 45 8.81 -9.76 3.98
C THR A 45 9.49 -9.75 5.35
N TYR A 46 9.78 -8.56 5.88
CA TYR A 46 10.38 -8.39 7.21
C TYR A 46 9.46 -8.94 8.30
N CYS A 47 8.16 -8.61 8.25
CA CYS A 47 7.17 -9.15 9.17
C CYS A 47 7.11 -10.69 9.15
N TYR A 48 7.21 -11.30 7.98
CA TYR A 48 7.17 -12.76 7.81
C TYR A 48 8.41 -13.45 8.40
N LYS A 49 9.62 -12.98 8.07
CA LYS A 49 10.89 -13.57 8.55
C LYS A 49 10.95 -13.64 10.07
N CYS A 50 10.34 -12.67 10.75
CA CYS A 50 10.25 -12.68 12.22
C CYS A 50 9.21 -13.66 12.77
N THR A 51 8.10 -13.91 12.06
CA THR A 51 6.99 -14.74 12.57
C THR A 51 7.34 -16.25 12.58
N GLY A 52 8.27 -16.68 11.73
CA GLY A 52 8.81 -18.05 11.72
C GLY A 52 9.70 -18.40 12.92
N ASN A 53 10.26 -17.41 13.62
CA ASN A 53 11.11 -17.64 14.79
C ASN A 53 10.27 -17.65 16.08
N ARG A 54 9.91 -18.85 16.57
CA ARG A 54 9.10 -19.07 17.79
C ARG A 54 9.70 -18.51 19.10
N ARG A 55 10.90 -17.96 19.10
CA ARG A 55 11.54 -17.34 20.27
C ARG A 55 12.14 -15.98 19.89
N ILE A 56 11.31 -14.93 19.83
CA ILE A 56 11.80 -13.55 19.70
C ILE A 56 12.01 -12.99 21.11
N PRO A 57 13.26 -12.68 21.54
CA PRO A 57 13.51 -12.02 22.82
C PRO A 57 12.82 -10.64 22.86
N LYS A 58 12.40 -10.15 24.05
CA LYS A 58 11.70 -8.86 24.22
C LYS A 58 12.39 -7.69 23.49
N ASN A 59 13.72 -7.65 23.50
CA ASN A 59 14.50 -6.61 22.82
C ASN A 59 14.38 -6.67 21.29
N ALA A 60 14.24 -7.87 20.71
CA ALA A 60 14.02 -8.05 19.28
C ALA A 60 12.59 -7.69 18.85
N LYS A 61 11.59 -7.78 19.74
CA LYS A 61 10.24 -7.23 19.49
C LYS A 61 10.24 -5.71 19.41
N LEU A 62 11.01 -5.04 20.27
CA LEU A 62 11.10 -3.58 20.32
C LEU A 62 11.84 -3.04 19.09
N LEU A 63 12.94 -3.69 18.69
CA LEU A 63 13.66 -3.40 17.45
C LEU A 63 12.77 -3.62 16.21
N LYS A 64 11.95 -4.67 16.18
CA LYS A 64 10.97 -4.94 15.12
C LYS A 64 9.95 -3.81 15.01
N SER A 65 9.33 -3.46 16.13
CA SER A 65 8.35 -2.37 16.17
C SER A 65 8.96 -1.04 15.75
N CYS A 66 10.22 -0.79 16.11
CA CYS A 66 10.95 0.40 15.69
C CYS A 66 11.19 0.42 14.17
N LYS A 67 11.70 -0.68 13.60
CA LYS A 67 11.92 -0.79 12.14
C LYS A 67 10.62 -0.67 11.34
N ASP A 68 9.55 -1.32 11.79
CA ASP A 68 8.23 -1.23 11.15
C ASP A 68 7.70 0.21 11.17
N SER A 69 7.85 0.92 12.30
CA SER A 69 7.45 2.33 12.42
C SER A 69 8.30 3.26 11.55
N VAL A 70 9.62 3.03 11.48
CA VAL A 70 10.53 3.80 10.62
C VAL A 70 10.17 3.63 9.14
N LEU A 71 9.97 2.39 8.68
CA LEU A 71 9.56 2.11 7.29
C LEU A 71 8.24 2.81 6.93
N ARG A 72 7.25 2.81 7.84
CA ARG A 72 5.99 3.54 7.63
C ARG A 72 6.18 5.05 7.57
N ALA A 73 7.03 5.60 8.45
CA ALA A 73 7.33 7.02 8.46
C ALA A 73 8.04 7.45 7.17
N VAL A 74 8.99 6.64 6.68
CA VAL A 74 9.67 6.85 5.40
C VAL A 74 8.67 6.82 4.25
N ASN A 75 7.79 5.80 4.19
CA ASN A 75 6.76 5.72 3.16
C ASN A 75 5.84 6.95 3.17
N PHE A 76 5.39 7.37 4.35
CA PHE A 76 4.58 8.59 4.50
C PHE A 76 5.31 9.85 4.01
N SER A 77 6.58 10.01 4.36
CA SER A 77 7.40 11.15 3.95
C SER A 77 7.62 11.18 2.43
N ILE A 78 7.88 10.02 1.82
CA ILE A 78 8.00 9.88 0.36
C ILE A 78 6.68 10.31 -0.30
N VAL A 79 5.57 9.72 0.11
CA VAL A 79 4.24 10.06 -0.43
C VAL A 79 3.94 11.55 -0.34
N GLN A 80 4.22 12.15 0.82
CA GLN A 80 3.96 13.57 1.05
C GLN A 80 4.84 14.46 0.16
N THR A 81 6.13 14.14 0.06
CA THR A 81 7.09 14.87 -0.78
C THR A 81 6.71 14.78 -2.25
N PHE A 82 6.37 13.58 -2.74
CA PHE A 82 5.86 13.37 -4.09
C PHE A 82 4.57 14.15 -4.33
N GLY A 83 3.65 14.17 -3.36
CA GLY A 83 2.42 14.96 -3.46
C GLY A 83 2.67 16.46 -3.64
N PHE A 84 3.64 17.03 -2.91
CA PHE A 84 4.02 18.42 -3.08
C PHE A 84 4.75 18.69 -4.40
N ALA A 85 5.69 17.84 -4.78
CA ALA A 85 6.42 17.95 -6.04
C ALA A 85 5.48 17.88 -7.25
N LEU A 86 4.53 16.94 -7.23
CA LEU A 86 3.50 16.80 -8.27
C LEU A 86 2.68 18.08 -8.43
N LYS A 87 2.18 18.65 -7.33
CA LYS A 87 1.44 19.92 -7.36
C LYS A 87 2.28 21.04 -7.96
N ALA A 88 3.52 21.19 -7.49
CA ALA A 88 4.40 22.26 -7.96
C ALA A 88 4.65 22.16 -9.47
N LEU A 89 4.96 20.95 -9.98
CA LEU A 89 5.19 20.72 -11.40
C LEU A 89 3.93 20.94 -12.24
N CYS A 90 2.78 20.40 -11.80
CA CYS A 90 1.51 20.59 -12.52
C CYS A 90 1.07 22.05 -12.56
N TYR A 91 1.24 22.81 -11.48
CA TYR A 91 0.92 24.24 -11.45
C TYR A 91 1.91 25.07 -12.27
N ALA A 92 3.20 24.75 -12.25
CA ALA A 92 4.20 25.41 -13.09
C ALA A 92 3.88 25.21 -14.59
N LEU A 93 3.56 23.97 -14.98
CA LEU A 93 3.14 23.67 -16.36
C LEU A 93 1.83 24.37 -16.73
N THR A 94 0.88 24.45 -15.79
CA THR A 94 -0.37 25.19 -15.98
C THR A 94 -0.10 26.67 -16.22
N ALA A 95 0.80 27.29 -15.45
CA ALA A 95 1.19 28.68 -15.64
C ALA A 95 1.82 28.90 -17.02
N PHE A 96 2.69 27.99 -17.46
CA PHE A 96 3.29 28.03 -18.80
C PHE A 96 2.24 27.94 -19.92
N ILE A 97 1.32 26.98 -19.84
CA ILE A 97 0.25 26.77 -20.83
C ILE A 97 -0.68 27.99 -20.90
N CYS A 98 -1.05 28.55 -19.75
CA CYS A 98 -1.91 29.73 -19.65
C CYS A 98 -1.21 31.00 -20.16
N TYR A 99 0.09 31.16 -19.87
CA TYR A 99 0.87 32.32 -20.31
C TYR A 99 0.98 32.38 -21.84
N HIS A 100 1.22 31.24 -22.49
CA HIS A 100 1.29 31.14 -23.94
C HIS A 100 -0.07 31.02 -24.64
N GLN A 101 -1.18 31.14 -23.90
CA GLN A 101 -2.55 31.04 -24.42
C GLN A 101 -2.85 29.73 -25.17
N TYR A 102 -2.12 28.65 -24.87
CA TYR A 102 -2.35 27.35 -25.52
C TYR A 102 -3.70 26.74 -25.12
N LYS A 103 -4.19 27.02 -23.90
CA LYS A 103 -5.50 26.54 -23.40
C LYS A 103 -6.17 27.56 -22.49
N HIS A 104 -7.49 27.43 -22.37
CA HIS A 104 -8.27 28.20 -21.41
C HIS A 104 -7.88 27.83 -19.97
N GLN A 105 -7.73 28.84 -19.10
CA GLN A 105 -7.29 28.66 -17.71
C GLN A 105 -8.13 27.61 -16.98
N THR A 106 -9.46 27.68 -17.08
CA THR A 106 -10.38 26.72 -16.46
C THR A 106 -10.09 25.27 -16.85
N GLN A 107 -9.77 24.99 -18.12
CA GLN A 107 -9.49 23.63 -18.56
C GLN A 107 -8.18 23.11 -17.96
N ALA A 108 -7.13 23.95 -17.94
CA ALA A 108 -5.86 23.58 -17.35
C ALA A 108 -5.99 23.30 -15.83
N PHE A 109 -6.71 24.14 -15.10
CA PHE A 109 -6.98 23.92 -13.67
C PHE A 109 -7.83 22.68 -13.41
N MET A 110 -8.87 22.43 -14.21
CA MET A 110 -9.69 21.22 -14.06
C MET A 110 -8.87 19.94 -14.25
N SER A 111 -7.94 19.93 -15.21
CA SER A 111 -7.02 18.80 -15.41
C SER A 111 -6.14 18.55 -14.17
N VAL A 112 -5.62 19.60 -13.53
CA VAL A 112 -4.84 19.45 -12.29
C VAL A 112 -5.70 18.90 -11.15
N ILE A 113 -6.94 19.39 -11.00
CA ILE A 113 -7.85 18.98 -9.92
C ILE A 113 -8.22 17.50 -10.06
N THR A 114 -8.62 17.06 -11.26
CA THR A 114 -9.01 15.67 -11.49
C THR A 114 -7.82 14.73 -11.29
N LEU A 115 -6.65 15.08 -11.83
CA LEU A 115 -5.41 14.34 -11.64
C LEU A 115 -5.03 14.22 -10.15
N PHE A 116 -5.13 15.32 -9.39
CA PHE A 116 -4.82 15.30 -7.97
C PHE A 116 -5.81 14.42 -7.18
N THR A 117 -7.09 14.46 -7.54
CA THR A 117 -8.12 13.59 -6.95
C THR A 117 -7.81 12.11 -7.22
N ALA A 118 -7.39 11.76 -8.45
CA ALA A 118 -6.94 10.41 -8.77
C ALA A 118 -5.70 10.00 -7.96
N SER A 119 -4.73 10.91 -7.79
CA SER A 119 -3.50 10.64 -7.05
C SER A 119 -3.76 10.28 -5.58
N GLN A 120 -4.72 10.95 -4.93
CA GLN A 120 -5.07 10.69 -3.53
C GLN A 120 -5.63 9.28 -3.32
N GLU A 121 -6.41 8.79 -4.28
CA GLU A 121 -6.97 7.44 -4.24
C GLU A 121 -5.88 6.38 -4.51
N ILE A 122 -4.96 6.64 -5.44
CA ILE A 122 -3.86 5.73 -5.79
C ILE A 122 -2.88 5.55 -4.61
N VAL A 123 -2.58 6.62 -3.88
CA VAL A 123 -1.71 6.57 -2.68
C VAL A 123 -2.26 5.64 -1.58
N GLN A 124 -3.57 5.43 -1.51
CA GLN A 124 -4.15 4.52 -0.51
C GLN A 124 -4.12 3.05 -0.94
N LEU A 125 -3.85 2.78 -2.23
CA LEU A 125 -3.96 1.46 -2.83
C LEU A 125 -2.93 0.45 -2.30
N PRO A 126 -1.65 0.80 -2.07
CA PRO A 126 -0.65 -0.13 -1.53
C PRO A 126 -1.04 -0.69 -0.15
N ASN A 127 -1.60 0.13 0.73
CA ASN A 127 -2.07 -0.31 2.05
C ASN A 127 -3.24 -1.31 1.93
N LEU A 128 -4.16 -1.09 0.97
CA LEU A 128 -5.24 -2.04 0.69
C LEU A 128 -4.70 -3.37 0.16
N ILE A 129 -3.72 -3.34 -0.74
CA ILE A 129 -3.03 -4.54 -1.24
C ILE A 129 -2.35 -5.29 -0.09
N GLY A 130 -1.66 -4.57 0.81
CA GLY A 130 -1.02 -5.18 1.98
C GLY A 130 -2.02 -5.85 2.93
N LYS A 131 -3.21 -5.26 3.13
CA LYS A 131 -4.30 -5.89 3.91
C LYS A 131 -4.86 -7.13 3.21
N LEU A 132 -5.09 -7.05 1.90
CA LEU A 132 -5.54 -8.19 1.11
C LEU A 132 -4.55 -9.35 1.20
N TYR A 133 -3.26 -9.08 1.04
CA TYR A 133 -2.20 -10.09 1.15
C TYR A 133 -2.20 -10.79 2.52
N LYS A 134 -2.27 -10.02 3.61
CA LYS A 134 -2.38 -10.57 4.98
C LYS A 134 -3.64 -11.42 5.15
N SER A 135 -4.78 -10.97 4.62
CA SER A 135 -6.04 -11.72 4.71
C SER A 135 -5.98 -13.03 3.93
N TRP A 136 -5.43 -13.01 2.71
CA TRP A 136 -5.24 -14.20 1.87
C TRP A 136 -4.34 -15.23 2.55
N GLN A 137 -3.26 -14.78 3.18
CA GLN A 137 -2.36 -15.66 3.91
C GLN A 137 -3.02 -16.30 5.13
N ALA A 138 -3.83 -15.56 5.89
CA ALA A 138 -4.58 -16.11 7.01
C ALA A 138 -5.56 -17.21 6.53
N VAL A 139 -6.25 -16.97 5.42
CA VAL A 139 -7.11 -17.98 4.77
C VAL A 139 -6.30 -19.21 4.37
N HIS A 140 -5.14 -19.03 3.73
CA HIS A 140 -4.26 -20.15 3.35
C HIS A 140 -3.80 -20.98 4.56
N GLN A 141 -3.50 -20.34 5.69
CA GLN A 141 -3.14 -21.05 6.93
C GLN A 141 -4.32 -21.85 7.50
N ILE A 142 -5.53 -21.30 7.45
CA ILE A 142 -6.75 -22.01 7.88
C ILE A 142 -6.99 -23.22 6.98
N PHE A 143 -6.91 -23.06 5.65
CA PHE A 143 -7.05 -24.16 4.70
C PHE A 143 -5.97 -25.23 4.89
N ALA A 144 -4.72 -24.84 5.08
CA ALA A 144 -3.64 -25.78 5.38
C ALA A 144 -3.87 -26.56 6.68
N CYS A 145 -4.43 -25.90 7.71
CA CYS A 145 -4.80 -26.55 8.97
C CYS A 145 -5.97 -27.53 8.81
N MET A 146 -6.98 -27.18 8.01
CA MET A 146 -8.10 -28.07 7.70
C MET A 146 -7.66 -29.29 6.89
N ASN A 147 -6.85 -29.12 5.84
CA ASN A 147 -6.36 -30.22 5.01
C ASN A 147 -5.36 -31.12 5.76
N ASN A 148 -4.50 -30.56 6.62
CA ASN A 148 -3.56 -31.37 7.42
C ASN A 148 -4.25 -32.17 8.54
N LYS A 149 -5.53 -31.92 8.85
CA LYS A 149 -6.29 -32.72 9.83
C LYS A 149 -6.83 -34.04 9.28
N SER A 150 -6.60 -34.38 8.00
CA SER A 150 -7.05 -35.67 7.45
C SER A 150 -6.17 -36.88 7.81
N CYS A 151 -4.99 -36.73 8.44
CA CYS A 151 -4.09 -37.87 8.70
C CYS A 151 -3.40 -37.89 10.08
N ARG A 152 -4.04 -37.38 11.15
CA ARG A 152 -3.60 -37.74 12.51
C ARG A 152 -4.77 -38.03 13.42
N SER A 153 -5.01 -39.32 13.57
CA SER A 153 -5.60 -39.99 14.73
C SER A 153 -5.02 -39.42 16.02
N TYR A 154 -5.61 -38.33 16.55
CA TYR A 154 -5.37 -37.88 17.91
C TYR A 154 -6.34 -38.62 18.82
N MET A 155 -6.04 -39.90 19.04
CA MET A 155 -6.48 -40.60 20.23
C MET A 155 -5.67 -39.99 21.39
N PRO A 156 -6.30 -39.40 22.41
CA PRO A 156 -5.54 -38.90 23.55
C PRO A 156 -4.97 -40.12 24.27
N SER A 157 -3.64 -40.25 24.31
CA SER A 157 -2.99 -41.22 25.19
C SER A 157 -3.26 -40.77 26.63
N ILE A 158 -4.20 -41.46 27.29
CA ILE A 158 -4.39 -41.39 28.73
C ILE A 158 -3.09 -41.90 29.36
N SER A 159 -2.17 -40.98 29.71
CA SER A 159 -1.00 -41.31 30.51
C SER A 159 -1.44 -41.45 31.96
N LYS A 160 -1.57 -42.70 32.40
CA LYS A 160 -1.63 -43.08 33.81
C LYS A 160 -0.42 -42.50 34.55
N SER A 161 -0.64 -41.56 35.46
CA SER A 161 0.17 -41.44 36.68
C SER A 161 -0.62 -40.66 37.74
N ILE A 162 -1.53 -41.36 38.42
CA ILE A 162 -1.98 -40.96 39.75
C ILE A 162 -0.79 -41.23 40.68
N ARG A 163 -0.19 -40.15 41.20
CA ARG A 163 0.77 -40.24 42.32
C ARG A 163 -0.05 -40.02 43.59
N LEU A 164 -0.37 -41.10 44.28
CA LEU A 164 -0.82 -41.09 45.67
C LEU A 164 0.44 -40.86 46.52
N GLU A 165 0.52 -39.70 47.15
CA GLU A 165 1.48 -39.45 48.24
C GLU A 165 0.81 -39.91 49.54
N TYR A 166 1.50 -40.82 50.23
CA TYR A 166 1.22 -41.27 51.60
C TYR A 166 1.69 -40.20 52.59
#